data_AF-Q24FN3-F1
#
_entry.id   AF-Q24FN3-F1
#
_cell.length_a   1.000
_cell.length_b   1.000
_cell.length_c   1.000
_cell.angle_alpha   90.00
_cell.angle_beta   90.00
_cell.angle_gamma   90.00
#
_symmetry.space_group_name_H-M   'P 1'
#
loop_
_entity.id
_entity.type
_entity.pdbx_description
1 polymer ?
#
loop_
_entity_poly.entity_id
_entity_poly.type
_entity_poly.pdbx_seq_one_letter_code
_entity_poly.pdbx_strand_id
1 'polypeptide(L)'
;MIANTAKAIFINLKQQNKQAHKLIHEVQFFFSKEERIMKWKTFQNPRMKKIQEKLSQKFNEDEDKYIERKERREKELKFLKEYEAYQKLKEESLSEVPPNLVIKNLYYPQTNSTVLLLGVEKRNQMHASFVHDCMVNLKPSLITTQISPDMPYFIRTKIQFDQAWSRFVKGKFDYKFYVNPDPVSLYDIMLTSDSINQMMSGGIINCQDVFEIGSLFIYTKNHISEDFEVDTYLTPLLYLYNNPHIKCNLVVNDYPYLKYRENVNKNISLTDLKDLLDQYKQVIEEQGVKTMFDPLLLKPELFINPKVAYTTETIRNSCYTSKKVLAVVDRYMTDEIEEYWKKLSKDPQSINRFLQDDYFKQSISEQKDQEIQQSKNKIGAVVTEKGIKTDDYSVKDTFLEYVEKHVILDLMLGTHVREFFIKNKIFPFTGKNYTGQKTMIQQIFVMLDHFYHQHTKSTKDSEAQSFDERLIHGTPNETKIE
;
A
#
# COMPACT_ATOMS: atom_id res chain seq x y z
N MET A 1 -13.80 -5.97 21.37
CA MET A 1 -14.68 -4.83 20.99
C MET A 1 -14.38 -4.41 19.56
N ILE A 2 -13.13 -4.10 19.22
CA ILE A 2 -12.57 -3.89 17.86
C ILE A 2 -13.06 -4.90 16.79
N ALA A 3 -13.20 -6.18 17.14
CA ALA A 3 -13.73 -7.22 16.26
C ALA A 3 -15.19 -7.00 15.79
N ASN A 4 -16.01 -6.36 16.62
CA ASN A 4 -17.37 -5.98 16.26
C ASN A 4 -17.39 -4.76 15.34
N THR A 5 -16.38 -3.89 15.44
CA THR A 5 -16.20 -2.67 14.65
C THR A 5 -15.88 -2.99 13.18
N ALA A 6 -14.90 -3.85 12.91
CA ALA A 6 -14.58 -4.28 11.54
C ALA A 6 -15.75 -5.03 10.87
N LYS A 7 -16.46 -5.86 11.66
CA LYS A 7 -17.65 -6.59 11.20
C LYS A 7 -18.84 -5.66 10.95
N ALA A 8 -19.04 -4.64 11.78
CA ALA A 8 -20.08 -3.62 11.62
C ALA A 8 -19.82 -2.74 10.38
N ILE A 9 -18.57 -2.33 10.14
CA ILE A 9 -18.17 -1.57 8.94
C ILE A 9 -18.46 -2.38 7.67
N PHE A 10 -18.07 -3.67 7.64
CA PHE A 10 -18.27 -4.54 6.48
C PHE A 10 -19.75 -4.86 6.21
N ILE A 11 -20.56 -5.06 7.25
CA ILE A 11 -22.01 -5.31 7.11
C ILE A 11 -22.75 -4.05 6.64
N ASN A 12 -22.36 -2.86 7.13
CA ASN A 12 -22.98 -1.59 6.75
C ASN A 12 -22.70 -1.21 5.29
N LEU A 13 -21.46 -1.40 4.81
CA LEU A 13 -21.10 -1.12 3.41
C LEU A 13 -21.86 -2.03 2.43
N LYS A 14 -22.14 -3.27 2.82
CA LYS A 14 -22.97 -4.21 2.04
C LYS A 14 -24.46 -3.82 2.04
N GLN A 15 -24.96 -3.20 3.11
CA GLN A 15 -26.34 -2.72 3.20
C GLN A 15 -26.57 -1.44 2.39
N GLN A 16 -25.60 -0.52 2.37
CA GLN A 16 -25.67 0.71 1.56
C GLN A 16 -25.78 0.41 0.05
N ASN A 17 -25.00 -0.55 -0.46
CA ASN A 17 -25.11 -0.98 -1.87
C ASN A 17 -26.44 -1.68 -2.20
N LYS A 18 -27.06 -2.35 -1.22
CA LYS A 18 -28.35 -3.03 -1.41
C LYS A 18 -29.54 -2.06 -1.33
N GLN A 19 -29.45 -1.03 -0.48
CA GLN A 19 -30.47 0.01 -0.35
C GLN A 19 -30.45 1.00 -1.53
N ALA A 20 -29.27 1.33 -2.07
CA ALA A 20 -29.16 2.14 -3.30
C ALA A 20 -29.86 1.49 -4.50
N HIS A 21 -29.80 0.15 -4.62
CA HIS A 21 -30.52 -0.58 -5.67
C HIS A 21 -32.03 -0.75 -5.41
N LYS A 22 -32.48 -0.78 -4.14
CA LYS A 22 -33.90 -0.91 -3.78
C LYS A 22 -34.68 0.39 -3.97
N LEU A 23 -34.03 1.54 -3.70
CA LEU A 23 -34.59 2.87 -3.91
C LEU A 23 -34.81 3.24 -5.39
N ILE A 24 -34.08 2.63 -6.32
CA ILE A 24 -34.29 2.82 -7.77
C ILE A 24 -35.53 2.05 -8.27
N HIS A 25 -36.00 1.04 -7.52
CA HIS A 25 -37.08 0.15 -7.96
C HIS A 25 -38.44 0.39 -7.25
N GLU A 26 -38.47 1.09 -6.11
CA GLU A 26 -39.69 1.31 -5.29
C GLU A 26 -40.39 2.67 -5.53
N VAL A 27 -39.95 3.48 -6.50
CA VAL A 27 -40.56 4.79 -6.85
C VAL A 27 -41.68 4.68 -7.89
N GLN A 28 -42.06 3.47 -8.34
CA GLN A 28 -43.24 3.27 -9.18
C GLN A 28 -44.25 2.36 -8.46
N PHE A 29 -45.30 2.94 -7.86
CA PHE A 29 -46.72 2.50 -7.95
C PHE A 29 -47.62 3.31 -6.98
N PHE A 30 -48.71 3.89 -7.52
CA PHE A 30 -49.74 4.68 -6.83
C PHE A 30 -51.07 3.87 -6.69
N PHE A 31 -51.86 4.25 -5.67
CA PHE A 31 -53.12 3.79 -5.04
C PHE A 31 -54.29 3.10 -5.81
N SER A 32 -55.20 2.50 -5.01
CA SER A 32 -56.68 2.52 -5.15
C SER A 32 -57.32 2.65 -3.74
N LYS A 33 -58.14 3.63 -3.30
CA LYS A 33 -59.29 4.44 -3.78
C LYS A 33 -60.71 3.90 -3.49
N GLU A 34 -60.93 2.88 -2.66
CA GLU A 34 -62.28 2.23 -2.62
C GLU A 34 -63.08 2.13 -1.30
N GLU A 35 -62.69 2.68 -0.15
CA GLU A 35 -63.45 2.36 1.09
C GLU A 35 -64.20 3.48 1.82
N ARG A 36 -64.33 4.71 1.29
CA ARG A 36 -64.96 5.80 2.08
C ARG A 36 -66.05 6.59 1.39
N ILE A 37 -66.96 5.91 0.69
CA ILE A 37 -68.26 6.49 0.33
C ILE A 37 -69.37 5.50 0.68
N MET A 38 -69.80 5.47 1.94
CA MET A 38 -71.11 4.91 2.32
C MET A 38 -71.53 5.35 3.72
N LYS A 39 -72.11 6.55 3.79
CA LYS A 39 -73.32 6.94 4.55
C LYS A 39 -73.37 8.46 4.57
N TRP A 40 -74.43 9.03 3.98
CA TRP A 40 -75.12 10.25 4.42
C TRP A 40 -76.17 10.63 3.35
N LYS A 41 -77.36 10.01 3.44
CA LYS A 41 -78.64 10.62 3.06
C LYS A 41 -79.29 10.92 4.40
N THR A 42 -79.65 12.14 4.76
CA THR A 42 -80.79 12.91 4.21
C THR A 42 -80.73 14.35 4.75
N PHE A 43 -80.72 15.37 3.87
CA PHE A 43 -81.55 16.58 3.93
C PHE A 43 -81.21 17.48 2.73
N GLN A 44 -82.23 17.88 1.96
CA GLN A 44 -82.08 18.61 0.70
C GLN A 44 -82.07 20.13 0.92
N ASN A 45 -80.97 20.78 0.51
CA ASN A 45 -81.00 22.14 -0.04
C ASN A 45 -79.93 22.24 -1.16
N PRO A 46 -80.30 22.40 -2.45
CA PRO A 46 -79.38 22.30 -3.59
C PRO A 46 -78.21 23.31 -3.59
N ARG A 47 -78.40 24.50 -2.98
CA ARG A 47 -77.34 25.51 -2.84
C ARG A 47 -76.36 25.17 -1.71
N MET A 48 -76.86 24.65 -0.59
CA MET A 48 -76.01 24.19 0.53
C MET A 48 -75.24 22.93 0.17
N LYS A 49 -75.78 22.06 -0.69
CA LYS A 49 -75.10 20.84 -1.14
C LYS A 49 -73.82 21.14 -1.93
N LYS A 50 -73.85 22.11 -2.85
CA LYS A 50 -72.64 22.54 -3.60
C LYS A 50 -71.60 23.23 -2.72
N ILE A 51 -72.02 23.96 -1.68
CA ILE A 51 -71.11 24.62 -0.73
C ILE A 51 -70.51 23.58 0.23
N GLN A 52 -71.31 22.63 0.73
CA GLN A 52 -70.83 21.51 1.54
C GLN A 52 -69.92 20.57 0.75
N GLU A 53 -70.24 20.22 -0.50
CA GLU A 53 -69.36 19.39 -1.34
C GLU A 53 -68.01 20.07 -1.59
N LYS A 54 -67.99 21.38 -1.84
CA LYS A 54 -66.74 22.15 -1.99
C LYS A 54 -65.96 22.29 -0.68
N LEU A 55 -66.65 22.49 0.45
CA LEU A 55 -66.01 22.56 1.77
C LEU A 55 -65.46 21.20 2.20
N SER A 56 -66.20 20.10 1.99
CA SER A 56 -65.75 18.74 2.28
C SER A 56 -64.60 18.31 1.37
N GLN A 57 -64.62 18.66 0.08
CA GLN A 57 -63.48 18.43 -0.82
C GLN A 57 -62.24 19.20 -0.37
N LYS A 58 -62.39 20.49 -0.01
CA LYS A 58 -61.28 21.31 0.48
C LYS A 58 -60.73 20.81 1.83
N PHE A 59 -61.61 20.37 2.73
CA PHE A 59 -61.22 19.80 4.03
C PHE A 59 -60.46 18.49 3.86
N ASN A 60 -60.91 17.61 2.97
CA ASN A 60 -60.21 16.36 2.65
C ASN A 60 -58.85 16.62 1.98
N GLU A 61 -58.77 17.58 1.05
CA GLU A 61 -57.49 17.96 0.40
C GLU A 61 -56.49 18.56 1.40
N ASP A 62 -56.97 19.36 2.36
CA ASP A 62 -56.12 19.95 3.41
C ASP A 62 -55.69 18.90 4.45
N GLU A 63 -56.54 17.91 4.74
CA GLU A 63 -56.22 16.76 5.61
C GLU A 63 -55.22 15.81 4.95
N ASP A 64 -55.37 15.49 3.66
CA ASP A 64 -54.43 14.69 2.88
C ASP A 64 -53.05 15.36 2.79
N LYS A 65 -53.02 16.68 2.54
CA LYS A 65 -51.76 17.47 2.55
C LYS A 65 -51.11 17.51 3.94
N TYR A 66 -51.91 17.50 5.01
CA TYR A 66 -51.40 17.46 6.38
C TYR A 66 -50.78 16.09 6.70
N ILE A 67 -51.44 15.00 6.31
CA ILE A 67 -50.94 13.63 6.46
C ILE A 67 -49.64 13.44 5.66
N GLU A 68 -49.61 13.87 4.41
CA GLU A 68 -48.40 13.76 3.56
C GLU A 68 -47.22 14.54 4.14
N ARG A 69 -47.46 15.76 4.67
CA ARG A 69 -46.43 16.55 5.36
C ARG A 69 -45.95 15.90 6.67
N LYS A 70 -46.86 15.27 7.41
CA LYS A 70 -46.53 14.56 8.66
C LYS A 70 -45.69 13.32 8.37
N GLU A 71 -46.07 12.51 7.40
CA GLU A 71 -45.30 11.33 6.98
C GLU A 71 -43.92 11.71 6.44
N ARG A 72 -43.84 12.81 5.67
CA ARG A 72 -42.55 13.32 5.16
C ARG A 72 -41.63 13.77 6.29
N ARG A 73 -42.16 14.51 7.29
CA ARG A 73 -41.40 14.88 8.49
C ARG A 73 -40.98 13.69 9.33
N GLU A 74 -41.84 12.67 9.47
CA GLU A 74 -41.50 11.45 10.20
C GLU A 74 -40.39 10.66 9.50
N LYS A 75 -40.42 10.58 8.16
CA LYS A 75 -39.33 9.99 7.35
C LYS A 75 -38.03 10.79 7.47
N GLU A 76 -38.08 12.12 7.38
CA GLU A 76 -36.92 12.99 7.57
C GLU A 76 -36.33 12.88 8.99
N LEU A 77 -37.17 12.84 10.02
CA LEU A 77 -36.75 12.70 11.42
C LEU A 77 -36.13 11.31 11.68
N LYS A 78 -36.68 10.26 11.06
CA LYS A 78 -36.12 8.91 11.12
C LYS A 78 -34.75 8.86 10.45
N PHE A 79 -34.61 9.46 9.27
CA PHE A 79 -33.32 9.58 8.57
C PHE A 79 -32.28 10.35 9.38
N LEU A 80 -32.65 11.49 9.96
CA LEU A 80 -31.76 12.29 10.83
C LEU A 80 -31.28 11.50 12.06
N LYS A 81 -32.17 10.77 12.72
CA LYS A 81 -31.79 9.90 13.86
C LYS A 81 -30.87 8.75 13.44
N GLU A 82 -31.14 8.13 12.29
CA GLU A 82 -30.28 7.08 11.73
C GLU A 82 -28.90 7.64 11.33
N TYR A 83 -28.85 8.88 10.81
CA TYR A 83 -27.62 9.57 10.43
C TYR A 83 -26.80 10.01 11.66
N GLU A 84 -27.44 10.55 12.70
CA GLU A 84 -26.78 10.90 13.98
C GLU A 84 -26.24 9.65 14.69
N ALA A 85 -27.03 8.57 14.74
CA ALA A 85 -26.57 7.28 15.25
C ALA A 85 -25.38 6.75 14.43
N TYR A 86 -25.39 6.92 13.11
CA TYR A 86 -24.29 6.55 12.22
C TYR A 86 -23.03 7.38 12.48
N GLN A 87 -23.13 8.71 12.63
CA GLN A 87 -21.99 9.57 12.93
C GLN A 87 -21.38 9.21 14.29
N LYS A 88 -22.22 8.98 15.31
CA LYS A 88 -21.76 8.57 16.63
C LYS A 88 -21.06 7.20 16.61
N LEU A 89 -21.64 6.23 15.90
CA LEU A 89 -21.00 4.92 15.67
C LEU A 89 -19.67 5.07 14.92
N LYS A 90 -19.60 5.94 13.91
CA LYS A 90 -18.38 6.18 13.13
C LYS A 90 -17.29 6.82 14.00
N GLU A 91 -17.62 7.78 14.85
CA GLU A 91 -16.69 8.40 15.79
C GLU A 91 -16.19 7.41 16.84
N GLU A 92 -17.08 6.60 17.44
CA GLU A 92 -16.72 5.54 18.37
C GLU A 92 -15.84 4.47 17.69
N SER A 93 -16.13 4.11 16.43
CA SER A 93 -15.38 3.13 15.62
C SER A 93 -13.98 3.62 15.22
N LEU A 94 -13.83 4.92 14.93
CA LEU A 94 -12.56 5.53 14.51
C LEU A 94 -11.59 5.71 15.67
N SER A 95 -12.09 5.80 16.91
CA SER A 95 -11.26 5.87 18.12
C SER A 95 -10.44 4.59 18.37
N GLU A 96 -10.83 3.47 17.75
CA GLU A 96 -10.16 2.17 17.87
C GLU A 96 -9.16 1.88 16.74
N VAL A 97 -9.08 2.74 15.72
CA VAL A 97 -8.12 2.58 14.62
C VAL A 97 -6.74 3.03 15.10
N PRO A 98 -5.68 2.21 14.96
CA PRO A 98 -4.33 2.63 15.31
C PRO A 98 -3.97 3.95 14.64
N PRO A 99 -3.23 4.84 15.33
CA PRO A 99 -2.75 6.07 14.71
C PRO A 99 -2.00 5.72 13.44
N ASN A 100 -2.04 6.57 12.43
CA ASN A 100 -1.30 6.41 11.17
C ASN A 100 -1.72 5.23 10.26
N LEU A 101 -2.70 4.41 10.66
CA LEU A 101 -3.27 3.37 9.81
C LEU A 101 -4.31 3.98 8.86
N VAL A 102 -4.18 3.69 7.56
CA VAL A 102 -5.12 4.17 6.54
C VAL A 102 -6.04 3.04 6.11
N ILE A 103 -7.34 3.30 6.06
CA ILE A 103 -8.34 2.31 5.60
C ILE A 103 -9.08 2.89 4.41
N LYS A 104 -9.02 2.18 3.27
CA LYS A 104 -9.82 2.49 2.08
C LYS A 104 -10.65 1.27 1.68
N ASN A 105 -11.80 1.52 1.08
CA ASN A 105 -12.64 0.47 0.50
C ASN A 105 -12.74 0.68 -1.01
N LEU A 106 -12.17 -0.24 -1.78
CA LEU A 106 -12.18 -0.18 -3.23
C LEU A 106 -13.20 -1.19 -3.76
N TYR A 107 -14.14 -0.69 -4.57
CA TYR A 107 -15.11 -1.53 -5.26
C TYR A 107 -14.64 -1.79 -6.70
N TYR A 108 -14.73 -3.05 -7.15
CA TYR A 108 -14.48 -3.42 -8.53
C TYR A 108 -15.79 -3.90 -9.19
N PRO A 109 -16.47 -3.03 -9.97
CA PRO A 109 -17.78 -3.32 -10.54
C PRO A 109 -17.83 -4.56 -11.43
N GLN A 110 -16.75 -4.83 -12.18
CA GLN A 110 -16.69 -5.86 -13.21
C GLN A 110 -16.92 -7.27 -12.64
N THR A 111 -16.46 -7.52 -11.42
CA THR A 111 -16.60 -8.83 -10.75
C THR A 111 -17.42 -8.75 -9.47
N ASN A 112 -17.96 -7.56 -9.15
CA ASN A 112 -18.65 -7.27 -7.89
C ASN A 112 -17.78 -7.66 -6.68
N SER A 113 -16.51 -7.31 -6.75
CA SER A 113 -15.51 -7.58 -5.70
C SER A 113 -15.30 -6.34 -4.84
N THR A 114 -15.07 -6.58 -3.56
CA THR A 114 -14.74 -5.55 -2.57
C THR A 114 -13.33 -5.79 -2.04
N VAL A 115 -12.51 -4.75 -2.07
CA VAL A 115 -11.16 -4.74 -1.52
C VAL A 115 -11.16 -3.83 -0.30
N LEU A 116 -10.80 -4.39 0.87
CA LEU A 116 -10.40 -3.56 1.99
C LEU A 116 -8.90 -3.32 1.87
N LEU A 117 -8.52 -2.08 1.58
CA LEU A 117 -7.12 -1.65 1.52
C LEU A 117 -6.71 -1.10 2.89
N LEU A 118 -5.72 -1.74 3.50
CA LEU A 118 -5.08 -1.34 4.75
C LEU A 118 -3.69 -0.79 4.44
N GLY A 119 -3.54 0.52 4.59
CA GLY A 119 -2.27 1.21 4.61
C GLY A 119 -1.64 1.13 5.98
N VAL A 120 -0.51 0.47 6.07
CA VAL A 120 0.17 0.19 7.34
C VAL A 120 1.62 0.61 7.31
N GLU A 121 2.19 0.85 8.49
CA GLU A 121 3.63 0.94 8.67
C GLU A 121 4.18 -0.47 8.88
N LYS A 122 5.27 -0.80 8.18
CA LYS A 122 5.92 -2.11 8.28
C LYS A 122 6.32 -2.45 9.73
N ARG A 123 6.84 -1.46 10.46
CA ARG A 123 7.44 -1.60 11.80
C ARG A 123 6.52 -1.18 12.93
N ASN A 124 5.23 -1.51 12.84
CA ASN A 124 4.24 -1.07 13.81
C ASN A 124 3.39 -2.23 14.34
N GLN A 125 3.59 -2.55 15.63
CA GLN A 125 2.90 -3.66 16.30
C GLN A 125 1.38 -3.48 16.36
N MET A 126 0.89 -2.25 16.54
CA MET A 126 -0.55 -1.98 16.56
C MET A 126 -1.18 -2.22 15.20
N HIS A 127 -0.47 -1.89 14.11
CA HIS A 127 -0.93 -2.17 12.76
C HIS A 127 -0.94 -3.66 12.46
N ALA A 128 0.10 -4.40 12.85
CA ALA A 128 0.14 -5.85 12.73
C ALA A 128 -1.03 -6.51 13.47
N SER A 129 -1.31 -6.07 14.70
CA SER A 129 -2.48 -6.55 15.46
C SER A 129 -3.79 -6.25 14.74
N PHE A 130 -3.95 -5.05 14.20
CA PHE A 130 -5.16 -4.66 13.47
C PHE A 130 -5.34 -5.46 12.18
N VAL A 131 -4.26 -5.73 11.44
CA VAL A 131 -4.28 -6.59 10.25
C VAL A 131 -4.70 -8.01 10.61
N HIS A 132 -4.17 -8.57 11.70
CA HIS A 132 -4.58 -9.86 12.23
C HIS A 132 -6.08 -9.90 12.55
N ASP A 133 -6.59 -8.91 13.26
CA ASP A 133 -8.01 -8.82 13.60
C ASP A 133 -8.90 -8.68 12.36
N CYS A 134 -8.45 -7.95 11.34
CA CYS A 134 -9.16 -7.86 10.06
C CYS A 134 -9.30 -9.23 9.40
N MET A 135 -8.25 -10.06 9.40
CA MET A 135 -8.30 -11.42 8.83
C MET A 135 -9.29 -12.33 9.58
N VAL A 136 -9.26 -12.29 10.92
CA VAL A 136 -10.18 -13.08 11.78
C VAL A 136 -11.64 -12.71 11.51
N ASN A 137 -11.94 -11.42 11.40
CA ASN A 137 -13.31 -10.91 11.36
C ASN A 137 -13.90 -10.88 9.94
N LEU A 138 -13.13 -10.41 8.97
CA LEU A 138 -13.59 -10.28 7.58
C LEU A 138 -13.65 -11.62 6.88
N LYS A 139 -12.78 -12.56 7.28
CA LYS A 139 -12.56 -13.86 6.64
C LYS A 139 -12.41 -13.69 5.12
N PRO A 140 -11.39 -12.93 4.67
CA PRO A 140 -11.18 -12.70 3.25
C PRO A 140 -10.91 -14.04 2.55
N SER A 141 -11.35 -14.16 1.31
CA SER A 141 -11.02 -15.33 0.47
C SER A 141 -9.65 -15.20 -0.18
N LEU A 142 -9.10 -13.99 -0.24
CA LEU A 142 -7.75 -13.71 -0.72
C LEU A 142 -7.15 -12.54 0.05
N ILE A 143 -5.89 -12.66 0.44
CA ILE A 143 -5.11 -11.59 1.05
C ILE A 143 -3.97 -11.23 0.10
N THR A 144 -3.77 -9.95 -0.20
CA THR A 144 -2.56 -9.46 -0.87
C THR A 144 -1.68 -8.78 0.17
N THR A 145 -0.40 -9.13 0.25
CA THR A 145 0.53 -8.49 1.21
C THR A 145 1.75 -7.93 0.49
N GLN A 146 2.23 -6.76 0.92
CA GLN A 146 3.37 -6.09 0.29
C GLN A 146 4.71 -6.73 0.66
N ILE A 147 4.98 -7.88 0.06
CA ILE A 147 6.25 -8.57 0.10
C ILE A 147 6.72 -8.73 -1.34
N SER A 148 8.02 -8.55 -1.63
CA SER A 148 8.56 -8.76 -2.98
C SER A 148 8.78 -10.25 -3.27
N PRO A 149 8.44 -10.76 -4.47
CA PRO A 149 8.50 -12.19 -4.78
C PRO A 149 9.92 -12.75 -4.94
N ASP A 150 10.93 -11.90 -5.07
CA ASP A 150 12.34 -12.26 -5.22
C ASP A 150 13.11 -12.26 -3.89
N MET A 151 12.41 -12.19 -2.75
CA MET A 151 13.04 -12.31 -1.44
C MET A 151 13.64 -13.72 -1.22
N PRO A 152 14.85 -13.84 -0.62
CA PRO A 152 15.57 -15.11 -0.46
C PRO A 152 14.80 -16.24 0.24
N TYR A 153 13.92 -15.89 1.19
CA TYR A 153 13.10 -16.89 1.90
C TYR A 153 12.01 -17.52 1.03
N PHE A 154 11.80 -17.05 -0.20
CA PHE A 154 10.98 -17.76 -1.19
C PHE A 154 11.71 -18.90 -1.90
N ILE A 155 13.01 -19.11 -1.67
CA ILE A 155 13.68 -20.31 -2.18
C ILE A 155 13.10 -21.55 -1.52
N ARG A 156 12.74 -22.54 -2.35
CA ARG A 156 12.28 -23.84 -1.91
C ARG A 156 13.46 -24.64 -1.35
N THR A 157 13.48 -24.80 -0.04
CA THR A 157 14.56 -25.49 0.67
C THR A 157 14.05 -26.28 1.87
N LYS A 158 14.81 -27.31 2.26
CA LYS A 158 14.64 -28.06 3.53
C LYS A 158 15.68 -27.66 4.60
N ILE A 159 16.64 -26.82 4.24
CA ILE A 159 17.65 -26.23 5.12
C ILE A 159 17.42 -24.72 5.23
N GLN A 160 18.12 -24.05 6.14
CA GLN A 160 18.09 -22.59 6.27
C GLN A 160 18.29 -21.88 4.92
N PHE A 161 17.54 -20.80 4.66
CA PHE A 161 17.50 -20.18 3.34
C PHE A 161 18.82 -19.51 2.97
N ASP A 162 19.61 -19.03 3.92
CA ASP A 162 20.96 -18.48 3.72
C ASP A 162 21.95 -19.56 3.23
N GLN A 163 21.88 -20.77 3.79
CA GLN A 163 22.67 -21.91 3.35
C GLN A 163 22.22 -22.39 1.97
N ALA A 164 20.90 -22.48 1.76
CA ALA A 164 20.32 -22.84 0.47
C ALA A 164 20.72 -21.82 -0.60
N TRP A 165 20.65 -20.54 -0.26
CA TRP A 165 21.11 -19.43 -1.07
C TRP A 165 22.60 -19.60 -1.39
N SER A 166 23.50 -19.73 -0.41
CA SER A 166 24.93 -19.92 -0.67
C SER A 166 25.24 -21.13 -1.56
N ARG A 167 24.48 -22.22 -1.45
CA ARG A 167 24.61 -23.38 -2.35
C ARG A 167 24.12 -23.09 -3.76
N PHE A 168 22.97 -22.41 -3.89
CA PHE A 168 22.42 -21.93 -5.16
C PHE A 168 23.43 -21.04 -5.88
N VAL A 169 23.96 -20.05 -5.18
CA VAL A 169 25.00 -19.14 -5.67
C VAL A 169 26.20 -19.89 -6.24
N LYS A 170 26.64 -20.97 -5.57
CA LYS A 170 27.80 -21.77 -5.96
C LYS A 170 27.50 -22.77 -7.09
N GLY A 171 26.32 -22.70 -7.73
CA GLY A 171 25.88 -23.61 -8.78
C GLY A 171 25.62 -25.04 -8.29
N LYS A 172 25.38 -25.22 -6.98
CA LYS A 172 25.20 -26.54 -6.35
C LYS A 172 23.74 -26.83 -5.97
N PHE A 173 22.79 -26.01 -6.43
CA PHE A 173 21.38 -26.14 -6.09
C PHE A 173 20.49 -25.75 -7.27
N ASP A 174 19.48 -26.57 -7.56
CA ASP A 174 18.44 -26.29 -8.57
C ASP A 174 17.52 -25.17 -8.05
N TYR A 175 17.30 -24.15 -8.87
CA TYR A 175 16.53 -22.97 -8.46
C TYR A 175 15.04 -23.28 -8.54
N LYS A 176 14.37 -23.33 -7.39
CA LYS A 176 12.91 -23.38 -7.33
C LYS A 176 12.47 -22.37 -6.29
N PHE A 177 11.67 -21.41 -6.71
CA PHE A 177 11.04 -20.46 -5.81
C PHE A 177 9.59 -20.90 -5.54
N TYR A 178 9.05 -20.56 -4.37
CA TYR A 178 7.63 -20.75 -4.07
C TYR A 178 6.73 -19.80 -4.86
N VAL A 179 7.27 -18.67 -5.30
CA VAL A 179 6.65 -17.70 -6.20
C VAL A 179 7.64 -17.32 -7.30
N ASN A 180 7.16 -17.02 -8.49
CA ASN A 180 8.01 -16.62 -9.60
C ASN A 180 8.47 -15.16 -9.40
N PRO A 181 9.79 -14.89 -9.35
CA PRO A 181 10.32 -13.52 -9.23
C PRO A 181 10.04 -12.65 -10.47
N ASP A 182 9.70 -13.27 -11.61
CA ASP A 182 9.32 -12.62 -12.87
C ASP A 182 7.87 -12.94 -13.24
N PRO A 183 6.88 -12.45 -12.47
CA PRO A 183 5.49 -12.83 -12.64
C PRO A 183 4.89 -12.35 -13.96
N VAL A 184 4.16 -13.22 -14.63
CA VAL A 184 3.35 -12.90 -15.82
C VAL A 184 1.87 -12.79 -15.46
N SER A 185 1.44 -13.56 -14.47
CA SER A 185 0.07 -13.71 -14.00
C SER A 185 -0.03 -13.66 -12.48
N LEU A 186 -1.24 -13.58 -11.94
CA LEU A 186 -1.46 -13.61 -10.50
C LEU A 186 -1.03 -14.94 -9.84
N TYR A 187 -1.18 -16.06 -10.56
CA TYR A 187 -0.85 -17.38 -10.04
C TYR A 187 0.64 -17.56 -9.77
N ASP A 188 1.47 -16.82 -10.50
CA ASP A 188 2.92 -16.81 -10.33
C ASP A 188 3.37 -16.30 -8.96
N ILE A 189 2.55 -15.45 -8.32
CA ILE A 189 2.84 -14.80 -7.03
C ILE A 189 1.83 -15.20 -5.95
N MET A 190 1.13 -16.31 -6.15
CA MET A 190 0.16 -16.84 -5.20
C MET A 190 0.76 -18.01 -4.42
N LEU A 191 0.71 -17.91 -3.09
CA LEU A 191 1.13 -18.96 -2.18
C LEU A 191 -0.05 -19.85 -1.81
N THR A 192 0.15 -21.15 -1.94
CA THR A 192 -0.76 -22.19 -1.44
C THR A 192 -0.47 -22.48 0.04
N SER A 193 -1.40 -23.15 0.73
CA SER A 193 -1.17 -23.62 2.10
C SER A 193 0.09 -24.48 2.24
N ASP A 194 0.37 -25.34 1.24
CA ASP A 194 1.58 -26.17 1.22
C ASP A 194 2.86 -25.33 1.07
N SER A 195 2.83 -24.33 0.18
CA SER A 195 3.94 -23.39 -0.01
C SER A 195 4.20 -22.58 1.26
N ILE A 196 3.14 -22.11 1.93
CA ILE A 196 3.22 -21.38 3.21
C ILE A 196 3.87 -22.27 4.27
N ASN A 197 3.41 -23.50 4.44
CA ASN A 197 3.96 -24.43 5.43
C ASN A 197 5.44 -24.72 5.19
N GLN A 198 5.82 -24.99 3.94
CA GLN A 198 7.23 -25.26 3.61
C GLN A 198 8.12 -24.01 3.76
N MET A 199 7.61 -22.83 3.40
CA MET A 199 8.34 -21.58 3.58
C MET A 199 8.53 -21.22 5.06
N MET A 200 7.49 -21.37 5.89
CA MET A 200 7.56 -21.10 7.32
C MET A 200 8.53 -22.06 8.01
N SER A 201 8.36 -23.37 7.78
CA SER A 201 9.19 -24.41 8.39
C SER A 201 10.64 -24.43 7.88
N GLY A 202 10.88 -24.14 6.60
CA GLY A 202 12.18 -24.23 5.98
C GLY A 202 13.00 -22.93 6.03
N GLY A 203 12.35 -21.79 5.80
CA GLY A 203 12.99 -20.48 5.72
C GLY A 203 12.87 -19.68 7.01
N ILE A 204 11.65 -19.37 7.44
CA ILE A 204 11.44 -18.37 8.51
C ILE A 204 11.79 -18.94 9.89
N ILE A 205 11.25 -20.09 10.28
CA ILE A 205 11.49 -20.72 11.60
C ILE A 205 12.96 -21.09 11.78
N ASN A 206 13.63 -21.55 10.72
CA ASN A 206 15.01 -22.03 10.83
C ASN A 206 16.05 -20.91 10.84
N CYS A 207 15.70 -19.68 10.45
CA CYS A 207 16.65 -18.58 10.31
C CYS A 207 16.48 -17.54 11.43
N GLN A 208 16.78 -17.98 12.65
CA GLN A 208 16.63 -17.20 13.89
C GLN A 208 17.48 -15.91 13.92
N ASP A 209 18.58 -15.87 13.16
CA ASP A 209 19.42 -14.67 13.04
C ASP A 209 18.74 -13.54 12.24
N VAL A 210 17.65 -13.85 11.54
CA VAL A 210 16.90 -12.93 10.67
C VAL A 210 15.46 -12.75 11.15
N PHE A 211 14.86 -13.81 11.70
CA PHE A 211 13.46 -13.87 12.09
C PHE A 211 13.29 -14.31 13.54
N GLU A 212 12.43 -13.61 14.28
CA GLU A 212 11.87 -14.09 15.55
C GLU A 212 10.35 -14.23 15.40
N ILE A 213 9.78 -15.33 15.91
CA ILE A 213 8.37 -15.65 15.69
C ILE A 213 7.60 -15.46 16.99
N GLY A 214 6.70 -14.48 16.98
CA GLY A 214 5.72 -14.28 18.04
C GLY A 214 4.48 -15.16 17.87
N SER A 215 3.51 -14.97 18.77
CA SER A 215 2.22 -15.67 18.68
C SER A 215 1.35 -15.21 17.51
N LEU A 216 1.39 -13.91 17.19
CA LEU A 216 0.53 -13.28 16.18
C LEU A 216 1.32 -12.64 15.03
N PHE A 217 2.58 -12.28 15.26
CA PHE A 217 3.41 -11.52 14.31
C PHE A 217 4.79 -12.15 14.16
N ILE A 218 5.43 -11.87 13.03
CA ILE A 218 6.84 -12.18 12.79
C ILE A 218 7.63 -10.90 13.04
N TYR A 219 8.73 -11.01 13.78
CA TYR A 219 9.72 -9.97 13.95
C TYR A 219 10.86 -10.24 12.97
N THR A 220 11.35 -9.20 12.32
CA THR A 220 12.50 -9.28 11.42
C THR A 220 13.59 -8.35 11.90
N LYS A 221 14.84 -8.80 11.80
CA LYS A 221 16.00 -8.01 12.19
C LYS A 221 16.06 -6.73 11.35
N ASN A 222 16.09 -5.58 12.00
CA ASN A 222 16.31 -4.28 11.37
C ASN A 222 17.81 -4.14 11.05
N HIS A 223 18.14 -3.76 9.82
CA HIS A 223 19.53 -3.65 9.39
C HIS A 223 20.25 -2.39 9.91
N ILE A 224 19.49 -1.41 10.43
CA ILE A 224 20.03 -0.16 10.97
C ILE A 224 20.25 -0.27 12.48
N SER A 225 19.22 -0.64 13.23
CA SER A 225 19.31 -0.79 14.69
C SER A 225 19.88 -2.14 15.13
N GLU A 226 19.93 -3.13 14.24
CA GLU A 226 20.21 -4.54 14.55
C GLU A 226 19.21 -5.22 15.50
N ASP A 227 18.16 -4.51 15.93
CA ASP A 227 17.09 -5.02 16.79
C ASP A 227 16.03 -5.79 15.98
N PHE A 228 15.30 -6.69 16.65
CA PHE A 228 14.13 -7.34 16.08
C PHE A 228 12.91 -6.45 16.19
N GLU A 229 12.29 -6.16 15.06
CA GLU A 229 11.08 -5.33 14.99
C GLU A 229 9.96 -6.08 14.29
N VAL A 230 8.71 -5.80 14.68
CA VAL A 230 7.54 -6.37 14.02
C VAL A 230 7.59 -6.11 12.51
N ASP A 231 7.13 -7.09 11.73
CA ASP A 231 6.91 -6.97 10.30
C ASP A 231 5.43 -7.19 9.98
N THR A 232 4.71 -6.08 9.82
CA THR A 232 3.28 -6.07 9.54
C THR A 232 2.96 -6.83 8.25
N TYR A 233 3.84 -6.79 7.24
CA TYR A 233 3.61 -7.46 5.94
C TYR A 233 3.71 -8.98 6.03
N LEU A 234 4.44 -9.51 7.03
CA LEU A 234 4.51 -10.96 7.28
C LEU A 234 3.36 -11.48 8.16
N THR A 235 2.54 -10.60 8.74
CA THR A 235 1.41 -11.00 9.60
C THR A 235 0.40 -11.91 8.89
N PRO A 236 -0.04 -11.62 7.64
CA PRO A 236 -0.91 -12.53 6.89
C PRO A 236 -0.35 -13.94 6.69
N LEU A 237 0.97 -14.05 6.52
CA LEU A 237 1.62 -15.32 6.32
C LEU A 237 1.56 -16.19 7.59
N LEU A 238 1.92 -15.63 8.74
CA LEU A 238 1.85 -16.34 10.02
C LEU A 238 0.41 -16.72 10.37
N TYR A 239 -0.55 -15.84 10.10
CA TYR A 239 -1.97 -16.13 10.34
C TYR A 239 -2.44 -17.38 9.59
N LEU A 240 -2.13 -17.48 8.29
CA LEU A 240 -2.55 -18.63 7.47
C LEU A 240 -1.79 -19.91 7.86
N TYR A 241 -0.51 -19.79 8.23
CA TYR A 241 0.27 -20.91 8.76
C TYR A 241 -0.34 -21.48 10.05
N ASN A 242 -0.72 -20.62 10.99
CA ASN A 242 -1.34 -21.02 12.26
C ASN A 242 -2.78 -21.52 12.08
N ASN A 243 -3.41 -21.25 10.93
CA ASN A 243 -4.80 -21.59 10.65
C ASN A 243 -4.95 -22.32 9.30
N PRO A 244 -4.36 -23.51 9.13
CA PRO A 244 -4.32 -24.22 7.84
C PRO A 244 -5.70 -24.66 7.32
N HIS A 245 -6.72 -24.66 8.20
CA HIS A 245 -8.11 -24.96 7.85
C HIS A 245 -8.81 -23.80 7.12
N ILE A 246 -8.25 -22.58 7.14
CA ILE A 246 -8.81 -21.42 6.47
C ILE A 246 -8.49 -21.49 4.98
N LYS A 247 -9.55 -21.54 4.16
CA LYS A 247 -9.45 -21.47 2.70
C LYS A 247 -9.26 -20.02 2.26
N CYS A 248 -8.03 -19.56 2.27
CA CYS A 248 -7.64 -18.23 1.83
C CYS A 248 -6.31 -18.30 1.07
N ASN A 249 -6.24 -17.66 -0.08
CA ASN A 249 -5.01 -17.56 -0.86
C ASN A 249 -4.22 -16.31 -0.42
N LEU A 250 -2.89 -16.42 -0.37
CA LEU A 250 -2.00 -15.29 -0.12
C LEU A 250 -1.29 -14.90 -1.40
N VAL A 251 -1.44 -13.65 -1.83
CA VAL A 251 -0.73 -13.07 -2.97
C VAL A 251 0.39 -12.17 -2.47
N VAL A 252 1.59 -12.42 -2.97
CA VAL A 252 2.80 -11.62 -2.73
C VAL A 252 2.73 -10.40 -3.67
N ASN A 253 2.48 -9.23 -3.11
CA ASN A 253 2.02 -8.03 -3.82
C ASN A 253 2.95 -6.84 -3.63
N ASP A 254 4.23 -7.04 -3.92
CA ASP A 254 5.17 -5.94 -4.07
C ASP A 254 5.98 -6.08 -5.36
N TYR A 255 6.49 -4.95 -5.83
CA TYR A 255 7.39 -4.91 -6.98
C TYR A 255 8.62 -5.80 -6.69
N PRO A 256 9.05 -6.67 -7.63
CA PRO A 256 10.28 -7.46 -7.48
C PRO A 256 11.46 -6.54 -7.15
N TYR A 257 12.07 -6.77 -5.99
CA TYR A 257 12.98 -5.86 -5.32
C TYR A 257 14.24 -5.56 -6.14
N LEU A 258 14.79 -6.55 -6.84
CA LEU A 258 15.95 -6.37 -7.71
C LEU A 258 15.61 -5.54 -8.95
N LYS A 259 14.46 -5.82 -9.58
CA LYS A 259 13.99 -5.04 -10.75
C LYS A 259 13.67 -3.61 -10.36
N TYR A 260 13.07 -3.42 -9.19
CA TYR A 260 12.80 -2.09 -8.63
C TYR A 260 14.10 -1.28 -8.50
N ARG A 261 15.14 -1.86 -7.88
CA ARG A 261 16.45 -1.21 -7.74
C ARG A 261 17.12 -0.91 -9.08
N GLU A 262 17.04 -1.85 -10.02
CA GLU A 262 17.56 -1.63 -11.37
C GLU A 262 16.85 -0.46 -12.07
N ASN A 263 15.53 -0.36 -11.92
CA ASN A 263 14.73 0.72 -12.49
C ASN A 263 15.06 2.06 -11.86
N VAL A 264 15.15 2.15 -10.53
CA VAL A 264 15.57 3.39 -9.87
C VAL A 264 16.96 3.81 -10.34
N ASN A 265 17.92 2.88 -10.36
CA ASN A 265 19.30 3.13 -10.79
C ASN A 265 19.37 3.73 -12.21
N LYS A 266 18.61 3.18 -13.16
CA LYS A 266 18.54 3.65 -14.56
C LYS A 266 17.92 5.04 -14.72
N ASN A 267 17.11 5.52 -13.76
CA ASN A 267 16.28 6.71 -13.92
C ASN A 267 16.62 7.85 -12.94
N ILE A 268 17.62 7.66 -12.08
CA ILE A 268 18.17 8.70 -11.21
C ILE A 268 19.60 9.03 -11.59
N SER A 269 19.97 10.31 -11.57
CA SER A 269 21.37 10.71 -11.75
C SER A 269 22.18 10.36 -10.50
N LEU A 270 23.49 10.13 -10.65
CA LEU A 270 24.34 9.86 -9.49
C LEU A 270 24.37 11.04 -8.50
N THR A 271 24.37 12.27 -9.02
CA THR A 271 24.33 13.49 -8.20
C THR A 271 23.05 13.54 -7.37
N ASP A 272 21.89 13.39 -7.99
CA ASP A 272 20.60 13.35 -7.30
C ASP A 272 20.57 12.28 -6.21
N LEU A 273 21.11 11.10 -6.50
CA LEU A 273 21.11 9.99 -5.56
C LEU A 273 22.05 10.23 -4.36
N LYS A 274 23.18 10.93 -4.57
CA LYS A 274 24.07 11.36 -3.49
C LYS A 274 23.39 12.40 -2.61
N ASP A 275 22.72 13.39 -3.21
CA ASP A 275 21.98 14.42 -2.47
C ASP A 275 20.89 13.79 -1.59
N LEU A 276 20.21 12.74 -2.09
CA LEU A 276 19.24 11.97 -1.32
C LEU A 276 19.88 11.18 -0.17
N LEU A 277 21.04 10.57 -0.41
CA LEU A 277 21.77 9.86 0.63
C LEU A 277 22.19 10.82 1.76
N ASP A 278 22.63 12.03 1.41
CA ASP A 278 23.06 13.01 2.41
C ASP A 278 21.88 13.56 3.21
N GLN A 279 20.72 13.81 2.56
CA GLN A 279 19.47 14.11 3.28
C GLN A 279 19.05 12.99 4.23
N TYR A 280 19.14 11.73 3.78
CA TYR A 280 18.83 10.57 4.60
C TYR A 280 19.74 10.47 5.84
N LYS A 281 21.06 10.68 5.66
CA LYS A 281 22.02 10.71 6.76
C LYS A 281 21.72 11.84 7.75
N GLN A 282 21.45 13.05 7.25
CA GLN A 282 21.12 14.20 8.09
C GLN A 282 19.89 13.92 8.97
N VAL A 283 18.84 13.30 8.42
CA VAL A 283 17.65 12.95 9.20
C VAL A 283 17.98 11.90 10.28
N ILE A 284 18.80 10.90 9.98
CA ILE A 284 19.24 9.91 10.96
C ILE A 284 20.05 10.57 12.08
N GLU A 285 20.93 11.52 11.75
CA GLU A 285 21.75 12.24 12.72
C GLU A 285 20.91 13.16 13.62
N GLU A 286 19.96 13.91 13.04
CA GLU A 286 19.11 14.85 13.77
C GLU A 286 18.04 14.18 14.64
N GLN A 287 17.41 13.12 14.12
CA GLN A 287 16.24 12.50 14.74
C GLN A 287 16.56 11.17 15.42
N GLY A 288 17.79 10.66 15.24
CA GLY A 288 18.23 9.36 15.71
C GLY A 288 17.69 8.20 14.86
N VAL A 289 18.44 7.10 14.84
CA VAL A 289 18.16 5.83 14.12
C VAL A 289 16.74 5.29 14.35
N LYS A 290 16.08 5.69 15.45
CA LYS A 290 14.74 5.23 15.84
C LYS A 290 13.60 5.96 15.12
N THR A 291 13.86 7.02 14.38
CA THR A 291 12.80 7.69 13.62
C THR A 291 12.51 6.94 12.33
N MET A 292 11.22 6.63 12.12
CA MET A 292 10.69 5.93 10.95
C MET A 292 10.71 6.79 9.68
N PHE A 293 11.82 7.50 9.45
CA PHE A 293 11.99 8.24 8.21
C PHE A 293 12.21 7.26 7.06
N ASP A 294 11.28 7.26 6.12
CA ASP A 294 11.36 6.45 4.92
C ASP A 294 11.99 7.30 3.79
N PRO A 295 13.23 7.00 3.36
CA PRO A 295 13.89 7.76 2.30
C PRO A 295 13.16 7.69 0.97
N LEU A 296 12.26 6.72 0.78
CA LEU A 296 11.42 6.59 -0.41
C LEU A 296 10.49 7.81 -0.61
N LEU A 297 10.18 8.52 0.48
CA LEU A 297 9.30 9.70 0.46
C LEU A 297 9.96 10.95 -0.14
N LEU A 298 11.29 10.95 -0.29
CA LEU A 298 12.02 12.11 -0.82
C LEU A 298 11.81 12.31 -2.33
N LYS A 299 11.58 11.21 -3.07
CA LYS A 299 11.25 11.22 -4.51
C LYS A 299 10.15 10.18 -4.83
N PRO A 300 8.90 10.41 -4.41
CA PRO A 300 7.77 9.48 -4.59
C PRO A 300 7.57 9.02 -6.04
N GLU A 301 7.88 9.88 -7.01
CA GLU A 301 7.79 9.59 -8.44
C GLU A 301 8.72 8.48 -8.91
N LEU A 302 9.90 8.37 -8.31
CA LEU A 302 10.86 7.30 -8.61
C LEU A 302 10.63 6.08 -7.72
N PHE A 303 10.31 6.30 -6.45
CA PHE A 303 10.33 5.25 -5.44
C PHE A 303 8.96 4.60 -5.17
N ILE A 304 7.87 5.36 -5.24
CA ILE A 304 6.53 4.94 -4.80
C ILE A 304 5.64 4.63 -6.01
N ASN A 305 5.56 5.55 -6.97
CA ASN A 305 4.66 5.44 -8.13
C ASN A 305 4.79 4.14 -8.93
N PRO A 306 6.00 3.60 -9.19
CA PRO A 306 6.16 2.32 -9.90
C PRO A 306 5.56 1.15 -9.13
N LYS A 307 5.75 1.17 -7.81
CA LYS A 307 5.19 0.16 -6.91
C LYS A 307 3.67 0.29 -6.90
N VAL A 308 3.12 1.50 -6.83
CA VAL A 308 1.67 1.76 -6.84
C VAL A 308 1.01 1.16 -8.07
N ALA A 309 1.55 1.41 -9.27
CA ALA A 309 0.98 0.89 -10.51
C ALA A 309 0.94 -0.65 -10.53
N TYR A 310 2.08 -1.28 -10.18
CA TYR A 310 2.21 -2.74 -10.08
C TYR A 310 1.26 -3.34 -9.02
N THR A 311 1.24 -2.76 -7.83
CA THR A 311 0.41 -3.23 -6.69
C THR A 311 -1.07 -3.09 -7.00
N THR A 312 -1.48 -1.96 -7.59
CA THR A 312 -2.87 -1.73 -8.03
C THR A 312 -3.30 -2.78 -9.05
N GLU A 313 -2.45 -3.09 -10.03
CA GLU A 313 -2.74 -4.11 -11.04
C GLU A 313 -2.89 -5.50 -10.42
N THR A 314 -2.03 -5.85 -9.48
CA THR A 314 -2.08 -7.15 -8.80
C THR A 314 -3.33 -7.28 -7.93
N ILE A 315 -3.74 -6.20 -7.25
CA ILE A 315 -5.03 -6.15 -6.53
C ILE A 315 -6.20 -6.29 -7.52
N ARG A 316 -6.15 -5.60 -8.66
CA ARG A 316 -7.16 -5.73 -9.72
C ARG A 316 -7.29 -7.16 -10.22
N ASN A 317 -6.18 -7.82 -10.53
CA ASN A 317 -6.16 -9.24 -10.91
C ASN A 317 -6.73 -10.14 -9.80
N SER A 318 -6.45 -9.81 -8.53
CA SER A 318 -7.02 -10.53 -7.38
C SER A 318 -8.55 -10.46 -7.32
N CYS A 319 -9.15 -9.34 -7.73
CA CYS A 319 -10.61 -9.19 -7.81
C CYS A 319 -11.28 -10.15 -8.83
N TYR A 320 -10.54 -10.68 -9.81
CA TYR A 320 -11.05 -11.70 -10.74
C TYR A 320 -11.08 -13.10 -10.14
N THR A 321 -10.29 -13.35 -9.09
CA THR A 321 -10.24 -14.65 -8.41
C THR A 321 -11.07 -14.68 -7.13
N SER A 322 -11.33 -13.52 -6.53
CA SER A 322 -11.94 -13.41 -5.20
C SER A 322 -12.88 -12.21 -5.10
N LYS A 323 -14.03 -12.40 -4.44
CA LYS A 323 -15.01 -11.33 -4.16
C LYS A 323 -14.66 -10.50 -2.93
N LYS A 324 -13.88 -11.06 -2.01
CA LYS A 324 -13.48 -10.41 -0.76
C LYS A 324 -11.97 -10.45 -0.65
N VAL A 325 -11.36 -9.31 -0.93
CA VAL A 325 -9.91 -9.14 -0.90
C VAL A 325 -9.53 -8.25 0.29
N LEU A 326 -8.53 -8.68 1.05
CA LEU A 326 -7.84 -7.83 2.02
C LEU A 326 -6.48 -7.47 1.42
N ALA A 327 -6.22 -6.19 1.21
CA ALA A 327 -4.93 -5.72 0.69
C ALA A 327 -4.16 -4.98 1.79
N VAL A 328 -3.00 -5.51 2.16
CA VAL A 328 -2.10 -4.91 3.15
C VAL A 328 -0.92 -4.30 2.39
N VAL A 329 -0.83 -2.97 2.43
CA VAL A 329 0.16 -2.17 1.69
C VAL A 329 0.74 -1.09 2.58
N ASP A 330 1.80 -0.46 2.12
CA ASP A 330 2.41 0.68 2.77
C ASP A 330 1.42 1.84 2.84
N ARG A 331 1.33 2.48 4.01
CA ARG A 331 0.43 3.61 4.22
C ARG A 331 0.63 4.70 3.17
N TYR A 332 1.87 4.95 2.74
CA TYR A 332 2.22 6.04 1.83
C TYR A 332 1.89 5.72 0.37
N MET A 333 1.37 4.52 0.08
CA MET A 333 0.90 4.14 -1.25
C MET A 333 -0.63 4.20 -1.36
N THR A 334 -1.35 4.36 -0.24
CA THR A 334 -2.80 4.10 -0.23
C THR A 334 -3.63 5.11 -0.99
N ASP A 335 -3.29 6.40 -0.89
CA ASP A 335 -4.01 7.46 -1.59
C ASP A 335 -3.76 7.37 -3.10
N GLU A 336 -2.51 7.12 -3.49
CA GLU A 336 -2.09 6.93 -4.88
C GLU A 336 -2.72 5.68 -5.47
N ILE A 337 -2.79 4.56 -4.74
CA ILE A 337 -3.53 3.36 -5.17
C ILE A 337 -5.01 3.70 -5.41
N GLU A 338 -5.65 4.48 -4.53
CA GLU A 338 -7.04 4.88 -4.71
C GLU A 338 -7.23 5.74 -5.97
N GLU A 339 -6.29 6.65 -6.26
CA GLU A 339 -6.31 7.47 -7.47
C GLU A 339 -6.09 6.65 -8.75
N TYR A 340 -5.11 5.75 -8.74
CA TYR A 340 -4.88 4.81 -9.84
C TYR A 340 -6.10 3.91 -10.04
N TRP A 341 -6.74 3.47 -8.96
CA TRP A 341 -7.93 2.62 -9.00
C TRP A 341 -9.08 3.27 -9.76
N LYS A 342 -9.30 4.58 -9.56
CA LYS A 342 -10.34 5.36 -10.27
C LYS A 342 -10.09 5.46 -11.78
N LYS A 343 -8.84 5.35 -12.21
CA LYS A 343 -8.39 5.48 -13.61
C LYS A 343 -8.23 4.13 -14.32
N LEU A 344 -8.53 3.02 -13.65
CA LEU A 344 -8.34 1.69 -14.21
C LEU A 344 -9.16 1.47 -15.48
N SER A 345 -8.51 0.88 -16.47
CA SER A 345 -9.18 0.35 -17.66
C SER A 345 -10.11 -0.82 -17.28
N LYS A 346 -11.03 -1.16 -18.20
CA LYS A 346 -11.97 -2.27 -17.98
C LYS A 346 -11.24 -3.60 -17.83
N ASP A 347 -10.25 -3.86 -18.68
CA ASP A 347 -9.58 -5.16 -18.76
C ASP A 347 -8.26 -5.19 -17.97
N PRO A 348 -7.98 -6.29 -17.24
CA PRO A 348 -6.72 -6.48 -16.54
C PRO A 348 -5.54 -6.53 -17.52
N GLN A 349 -4.42 -5.94 -17.10
CA GLN A 349 -3.17 -5.97 -17.85
C GLN A 349 -2.28 -7.09 -17.29
N SER A 350 -1.36 -7.59 -18.13
CA SER A 350 -0.35 -8.53 -17.66
C SER A 350 0.56 -7.85 -16.63
N ILE A 351 0.82 -8.53 -15.52
CA ILE A 351 1.65 -8.03 -14.42
C ILE A 351 3.08 -7.72 -14.90
N ASN A 352 3.62 -8.53 -15.83
CA ASN A 352 4.97 -8.32 -16.36
C ASN A 352 5.12 -7.00 -17.14
N ARG A 353 4.02 -6.41 -17.65
CA ARG A 353 4.09 -5.12 -18.36
C ARG A 353 4.70 -4.02 -17.48
N PHE A 354 4.39 -4.03 -16.19
CA PHE A 354 4.85 -3.04 -15.21
C PHE A 354 6.33 -3.21 -14.84
N LEU A 355 6.93 -4.33 -15.26
CA LEU A 355 8.34 -4.66 -15.04
C LEU A 355 9.24 -4.26 -16.22
N GLN A 356 8.67 -3.71 -17.29
CA GLN A 356 9.39 -3.32 -18.50
C GLN A 356 9.90 -1.88 -18.42
N ASP A 357 11.13 -1.65 -18.87
CA ASP A 357 11.80 -0.34 -18.86
C ASP A 357 10.94 0.76 -19.53
N ASP A 358 10.24 0.42 -20.62
CA ASP A 358 9.45 1.40 -21.40
C ASP A 358 8.23 1.91 -20.65
N TYR A 359 7.61 1.09 -19.81
CA TYR A 359 6.46 1.50 -18.99
C TYR A 359 6.86 2.59 -18.01
N PHE A 360 8.03 2.42 -17.38
CA PHE A 360 8.51 3.36 -16.38
C PHE A 360 8.89 4.71 -17.01
N LYS A 361 9.56 4.70 -18.16
CA LYS A 361 9.88 5.94 -18.90
C LYS A 361 8.62 6.72 -19.29
N GLN A 362 7.58 6.02 -19.77
CA GLN A 362 6.30 6.64 -20.09
C GLN A 362 5.69 7.30 -18.85
N SER A 363 5.64 6.60 -17.72
CA SER A 363 5.07 7.13 -16.48
C SER A 363 5.77 8.40 -15.96
N ILE A 364 7.11 8.46 -16.05
CA ILE A 364 7.89 9.65 -15.65
C ILE A 364 7.63 10.81 -16.62
N SER A 365 7.59 10.53 -17.93
CA SER A 365 7.34 11.57 -18.94
C SER A 365 5.97 12.21 -18.81
N GLU A 366 4.91 11.41 -18.61
CA GLU A 366 3.54 11.90 -18.43
C GLU A 366 3.38 12.77 -17.17
N GLN A 367 4.12 12.46 -16.11
CA GLN A 367 4.11 13.25 -14.87
C GLN A 367 4.82 14.60 -15.04
N LYS A 368 5.99 14.62 -15.68
CA LYS A 368 6.70 15.86 -15.99
C LYS A 368 5.86 16.79 -16.88
N ASP A 369 5.16 16.24 -17.87
CA ASP A 369 4.27 17.02 -18.72
C ASP A 369 3.09 17.62 -17.93
N GLN A 370 2.55 16.90 -16.96
CA GLN A 370 1.51 17.40 -16.06
C GLN A 370 2.03 18.51 -15.12
N GLU A 371 3.23 18.36 -14.57
CA GLU A 371 3.88 19.40 -13.75
C GLU A 371 4.16 20.67 -14.55
N ILE A 372 4.65 20.53 -15.79
CA ILE A 372 4.87 21.65 -16.72
C ILE A 372 3.53 22.34 -17.05
N GLN A 373 2.45 21.59 -17.24
CA GLN A 373 1.13 22.17 -17.48
C GLN A 373 0.56 22.87 -16.23
N GLN A 374 0.73 22.31 -15.04
CA GLN A 374 0.27 22.91 -13.79
C GLN A 374 1.05 24.18 -13.42
N SER A 375 2.36 24.21 -13.66
CA SER A 375 3.19 25.39 -13.47
C SER A 375 2.86 26.49 -14.49
N LYS A 376 2.57 26.14 -15.75
CA LYS A 376 2.02 27.08 -16.75
C LYS A 376 0.66 27.66 -16.36
N ASN A 377 -0.19 26.89 -15.68
CA ASN A 377 -1.51 27.35 -15.24
C ASN A 377 -1.48 28.20 -13.96
N LYS A 378 -0.46 28.05 -13.10
CA LYS A 378 -0.29 28.85 -11.87
C LYS A 378 0.39 30.20 -12.12
N ILE A 379 1.16 30.33 -13.19
CA ILE A 379 1.83 31.58 -13.56
C ILE A 379 1.17 32.10 -14.84
N GLY A 380 0.10 32.88 -14.67
CA GLY A 380 -0.38 33.72 -15.77
C GLY A 380 0.74 34.70 -16.15
N ALA A 381 1.31 34.50 -17.34
CA ALA A 381 2.26 35.37 -18.06
C ALA A 381 3.71 34.83 -18.22
N VAL A 382 4.08 34.74 -19.51
CA VAL A 382 5.44 34.82 -20.10
C VAL A 382 6.51 33.92 -19.47
N VAL A 383 6.45 32.63 -19.81
CA VAL A 383 7.68 31.83 -19.92
C VAL A 383 8.15 31.96 -21.36
N THR A 384 9.21 32.73 -21.57
CA THR A 384 9.97 32.69 -22.83
C THR A 384 10.42 31.25 -23.04
N GLU A 385 10.22 30.74 -24.26
CA GLU A 385 10.74 29.47 -24.75
C GLU A 385 12.27 29.49 -24.77
N LYS A 386 12.92 29.55 -23.61
CA LYS A 386 14.24 28.96 -23.47
C LYS A 386 13.99 27.48 -23.33
N GLY A 387 14.12 26.79 -24.47
CA GLY A 387 14.01 25.34 -24.56
C GLY A 387 14.69 24.71 -23.36
N ILE A 388 13.85 24.15 -22.47
CA ILE A 388 14.29 23.10 -21.57
C ILE A 388 14.79 22.05 -22.54
N LYS A 389 16.12 21.94 -22.65
CA LYS A 389 16.70 20.78 -23.30
C LYS A 389 16.09 19.61 -22.55
N THR A 390 15.27 18.84 -23.27
CA THR A 390 15.08 17.45 -22.92
C THR A 390 16.48 16.90 -22.94
N ASP A 391 17.14 16.92 -21.79
CA ASP A 391 18.29 16.06 -21.57
C ASP A 391 17.70 14.68 -21.77
N ASP A 392 17.92 14.21 -23.00
CA ASP A 392 17.78 12.84 -23.39
C ASP A 392 18.48 12.09 -22.27
N TYR A 393 17.72 11.39 -21.41
CA TYR A 393 18.24 10.54 -20.32
C TYR A 393 18.96 9.32 -20.92
N SER A 394 19.70 9.53 -22.00
CA SER A 394 20.53 8.64 -22.77
C SER A 394 22.02 8.96 -22.58
N VAL A 395 22.37 9.76 -21.55
CA VAL A 395 23.74 9.70 -21.04
C VAL A 395 23.99 8.24 -20.68
N LYS A 396 24.84 7.58 -21.45
CA LYS A 396 25.27 6.21 -21.16
C LYS A 396 26.02 6.27 -19.84
N ASP A 397 25.32 5.98 -18.75
CA ASP A 397 25.93 5.81 -17.43
C ASP A 397 27.17 4.95 -17.58
N THR A 398 28.26 5.40 -16.97
CA THR A 398 29.44 4.55 -16.91
C THR A 398 29.12 3.33 -16.05
N PHE A 399 29.79 2.21 -16.31
CA PHE A 399 29.62 1.04 -15.45
C PHE A 399 29.97 1.33 -13.98
N LEU A 400 30.96 2.20 -13.74
CA LEU A 400 31.33 2.65 -12.39
C LEU A 400 30.18 3.40 -11.72
N GLU A 401 29.55 4.32 -12.43
CA GLU A 401 28.39 5.05 -11.96
C GLU A 401 27.22 4.11 -11.63
N TYR A 402 26.94 3.14 -12.50
CA TYR A 402 25.92 2.11 -12.26
C TYR A 402 26.18 1.32 -10.97
N VAL A 403 27.44 0.95 -10.72
CA VAL A 403 27.85 0.23 -9.50
C VAL A 403 27.71 1.13 -8.27
N GLU A 404 28.17 2.38 -8.33
CA GLU A 404 28.08 3.32 -7.21
C GLU A 404 26.62 3.61 -6.83
N LYS A 405 25.74 3.82 -7.81
CA LYS A 405 24.30 4.00 -7.59
C LYS A 405 23.69 2.82 -6.83
N HIS A 406 24.05 1.58 -7.18
CA HIS A 406 23.55 0.39 -6.47
C HIS A 406 24.03 0.32 -5.02
N VAL A 407 25.26 0.75 -4.74
CA VAL A 407 25.77 0.84 -3.36
C VAL A 407 24.97 1.86 -2.56
N ILE A 408 24.73 3.04 -3.12
CA ILE A 408 23.94 4.08 -2.44
C ILE A 408 22.52 3.59 -2.17
N LEU A 409 21.86 2.97 -3.17
CA LEU A 409 20.54 2.38 -2.98
C LEU A 409 20.54 1.27 -1.92
N ASP A 410 21.61 0.48 -1.79
CA ASP A 410 21.73 -0.54 -0.74
C ASP A 410 21.97 0.03 0.65
N LEU A 411 22.58 1.21 0.75
CA LEU A 411 22.69 1.93 2.02
C LEU A 411 21.36 2.57 2.43
N MET A 412 20.57 3.08 1.49
CA MET A 412 19.29 3.73 1.77
C MET A 412 18.14 2.74 2.00
N LEU A 413 18.07 1.67 1.20
CA LEU A 413 16.92 0.76 1.16
C LEU A 413 17.13 -0.54 1.95
N GLY A 414 18.30 -0.67 2.58
CA GLY A 414 18.74 -1.83 3.33
C GLY A 414 19.70 -2.74 2.58
N THR A 415 20.50 -3.49 3.34
CA THR A 415 21.70 -4.21 2.90
C THR A 415 21.43 -5.50 2.11
N HIS A 416 20.23 -5.65 1.55
CA HIS A 416 19.78 -6.88 0.91
C HIS A 416 20.71 -7.32 -0.24
N VAL A 417 21.14 -6.40 -1.10
CA VAL A 417 22.05 -6.72 -2.21
C VAL A 417 23.40 -7.14 -1.65
N ARG A 418 23.92 -6.41 -0.65
CA ARG A 418 25.18 -6.75 0.02
C ARG A 418 25.16 -8.13 0.66
N GLU A 419 24.17 -8.39 1.50
CA GLU A 419 24.09 -9.59 2.34
C GLU A 419 23.89 -10.86 1.51
N PHE A 420 22.94 -10.83 0.58
CA PHE A 420 22.58 -12.03 -0.16
C PHE A 420 23.44 -12.23 -1.41
N PHE A 421 23.83 -11.17 -2.11
CA PHE A 421 24.54 -11.31 -3.39
C PHE A 421 26.04 -11.00 -3.28
N ILE A 422 26.40 -9.81 -2.79
CA ILE A 422 27.78 -9.32 -2.86
C ILE A 422 28.71 -10.12 -1.94
N LYS A 423 28.31 -10.41 -0.69
CA LYS A 423 29.08 -11.26 0.24
C LYS A 423 29.34 -12.66 -0.33
N ASN A 424 28.40 -13.18 -1.11
CA ASN A 424 28.51 -14.47 -1.77
C ASN A 424 29.21 -14.40 -3.14
N LYS A 425 29.79 -13.23 -3.49
CA LYS A 425 30.48 -12.97 -4.76
C LYS A 425 29.61 -13.23 -5.99
N ILE A 426 28.35 -12.79 -5.95
CA ILE A 426 27.48 -12.67 -7.14
C ILE A 426 27.08 -11.22 -7.37
N PHE A 427 27.00 -10.88 -8.65
CA PHE A 427 26.29 -9.70 -9.09
C PHE A 427 24.86 -10.07 -9.56
N PRO A 428 23.79 -9.56 -8.91
CA PRO A 428 22.42 -9.94 -9.23
C PRO A 428 21.91 -9.40 -10.57
N PHE A 429 22.60 -8.41 -11.14
CA PHE A 429 22.12 -7.68 -12.30
C PHE A 429 22.74 -8.23 -13.59
N THR A 430 21.96 -8.27 -14.66
CA THR A 430 22.42 -8.79 -15.95
C THR A 430 23.41 -7.84 -16.63
N GLY A 431 24.69 -8.18 -16.60
CA GLY A 431 25.70 -7.57 -17.48
C GLY A 431 25.63 -8.16 -18.88
N LYS A 432 24.68 -7.73 -19.73
CA LYS A 432 24.66 -8.15 -21.14
C LYS A 432 25.53 -7.23 -22.00
N ASN A 433 26.30 -7.82 -22.92
CA ASN A 433 27.03 -7.13 -24.00
C ASN A 433 28.17 -6.18 -23.58
N TYR A 434 28.92 -6.49 -22.51
CA TYR A 434 30.15 -5.76 -22.17
C TYR A 434 31.41 -6.55 -22.58
N THR A 435 32.28 -5.93 -23.37
CA THR A 435 33.63 -6.44 -23.63
C THR A 435 34.41 -6.51 -22.32
N GLY A 436 35.00 -7.67 -21.99
CA GLY A 436 35.75 -7.85 -20.73
C GLY A 436 34.92 -8.29 -19.52
N GLN A 437 33.69 -8.79 -19.72
CA GLN A 437 32.77 -9.27 -18.66
C GLN A 437 33.43 -10.12 -17.56
N LYS A 438 34.33 -11.06 -17.90
CA LYS A 438 35.02 -11.89 -16.89
C LYS A 438 35.93 -11.06 -15.97
N THR A 439 36.73 -10.14 -16.53
CA THR A 439 37.60 -9.23 -15.77
C THR A 439 36.77 -8.24 -14.95
N MET A 440 35.67 -7.74 -15.53
CA MET A 440 34.71 -6.87 -14.86
C MET A 440 34.08 -7.56 -13.64
N ILE A 441 33.59 -8.79 -13.77
CA ILE A 441 33.02 -9.56 -12.64
C ILE A 441 34.06 -9.80 -11.54
N GLN A 442 35.34 -9.95 -11.87
CA GLN A 442 36.39 -10.08 -10.85
C GLN A 442 36.64 -8.77 -10.09
N GLN A 443 36.56 -7.63 -10.78
CA GLN A 443 36.81 -6.31 -10.19
C GLN A 443 35.55 -5.70 -9.54
N ILE A 444 34.35 -6.15 -9.90
CA ILE A 444 33.10 -5.56 -9.42
C ILE A 444 32.98 -5.59 -7.91
N PHE A 445 33.43 -6.67 -7.28
CA PHE A 445 33.39 -6.80 -5.83
C PHE A 445 34.38 -5.86 -5.15
N VAL A 446 35.53 -5.61 -5.76
CA VAL A 446 36.51 -4.63 -5.26
C VAL A 446 35.93 -3.21 -5.36
N MET A 447 35.26 -2.89 -6.48
CA MET A 447 34.60 -1.59 -6.67
C MET A 447 33.42 -1.39 -5.73
N LEU A 448 32.57 -2.40 -5.55
CA LEU A 448 31.49 -2.38 -4.57
C LEU A 448 32.04 -2.16 -3.17
N ASP A 449 33.03 -2.95 -2.75
CA ASP A 449 33.68 -2.79 -1.45
C ASP A 449 34.26 -1.38 -1.30
N HIS A 450 34.93 -0.84 -2.32
CA HIS A 450 35.44 0.53 -2.32
C HIS A 450 34.33 1.57 -2.09
N PHE A 451 33.24 1.53 -2.86
CA PHE A 451 32.13 2.47 -2.71
C PHE A 451 31.39 2.30 -1.38
N TYR A 452 31.22 1.08 -0.87
CA TYR A 452 30.67 0.89 0.47
C TYR A 452 31.56 1.57 1.51
N HIS A 453 32.87 1.38 1.45
CA HIS A 453 33.80 2.05 2.38
C HIS A 453 33.76 3.57 2.21
N GLN A 454 33.68 4.09 1.00
CA GLN A 454 33.59 5.52 0.74
C GLN A 454 32.34 6.15 1.36
N HIS A 455 31.17 5.57 1.09
CA HIS A 455 29.88 6.10 1.54
C HIS A 455 29.55 5.78 3.01
N THR A 456 30.27 4.84 3.63
CA THR A 456 30.17 4.55 5.08
C THR A 456 31.28 5.17 5.92
N LYS A 457 32.42 5.59 5.34
CA LYS A 457 33.42 6.39 6.08
C LYS A 457 32.92 7.81 6.33
N SER A 458 32.19 8.38 5.36
CA SER A 458 31.54 9.69 5.55
C SER A 458 30.60 9.73 6.77
N THR A 459 30.08 8.59 7.24
CA THR A 459 29.23 8.51 8.43
C THR A 459 30.00 8.30 9.74
N LYS A 460 31.21 7.75 9.71
CA LYS A 460 32.06 7.63 10.92
C LYS A 460 32.87 8.90 11.20
N ASP A 461 33.25 9.60 10.13
CA ASP A 461 33.97 10.88 10.25
C ASP A 461 33.00 12.02 10.69
N SER A 462 31.70 11.94 10.35
CA SER A 462 30.67 12.87 10.87
C SER A 462 30.34 12.62 12.36
N GLU A 463 30.30 11.36 12.80
CA GLU A 463 30.19 11.00 14.23
C GLU A 463 31.38 11.56 15.05
N ALA A 464 32.60 11.46 14.52
CA ALA A 464 33.81 11.98 15.17
C ALA A 464 33.83 13.52 15.25
N GLN A 465 33.37 14.22 14.21
CA GLN A 465 33.29 15.69 14.22
C GLN A 465 32.16 16.23 15.11
N SER A 466 31.02 15.53 15.20
CA SER A 466 29.92 15.92 16.11
C SER A 466 30.23 15.70 17.60
N PHE A 467 31.25 14.86 17.89
CA PHE A 467 31.76 14.63 19.25
C PHE A 467 32.74 15.74 19.67
N ASP A 468 33.59 16.21 18.75
CA ASP A 468 34.54 17.29 19.02
C ASP A 468 33.87 18.66 19.17
N GLU A 469 32.80 18.96 18.41
CA GLU A 469 32.09 20.25 18.56
C GLU A 469 31.33 20.36 19.89
N ARG A 470 30.85 19.24 20.46
CA ARG A 470 30.23 19.20 21.80
C ARG A 470 31.25 19.40 22.93
N LEU A 471 32.53 19.14 22.69
CA LEU A 471 33.61 19.39 23.65
C LEU A 471 34.15 20.84 23.58
N ILE A 472 33.88 21.57 22.50
CA ILE A 472 34.38 22.95 22.29
C ILE A 472 33.36 24.00 22.76
N HIS A 473 32.06 23.67 22.81
CA HIS A 473 31.01 24.60 23.23
C HIS A 473 30.13 24.06 24.37
N GLY A 474 30.63 24.09 25.61
CA GLY A 474 29.74 24.10 26.77
C GLY A 474 30.30 23.59 28.09
N THR A 475 31.01 24.45 28.83
CA THR A 475 30.70 24.73 30.25
C THR A 475 31.43 26.01 30.68
N PRO A 476 30.72 27.12 30.99
CA PRO A 476 31.25 28.16 31.87
C PRO A 476 30.90 27.84 33.32
N ASN A 477 31.94 27.67 34.13
CA ASN A 477 32.02 27.90 35.58
C ASN A 477 30.94 27.28 36.48
N GLU A 478 31.28 26.15 37.09
CA GLU A 478 30.75 25.78 38.41
C GLU A 478 31.34 26.72 39.48
N THR A 479 30.45 27.51 40.07
CA THR A 479 30.70 28.24 41.31
C THR A 479 30.78 27.23 42.46
N LYS A 480 31.97 27.07 43.04
CA LYS A 480 32.17 26.48 44.37
C LYS A 480 31.42 27.30 45.41
N ILE A 481 30.53 26.69 46.20
CA ILE A 481 30.35 27.00 47.64
C ILE A 481 29.99 25.67 48.36
N GLU A 482 30.55 25.57 49.56
CA GLU A 482 30.65 24.47 50.54
C GLU A 482 29.39 23.68 50.90
#